data_AF-A0AA39Q3I8-F1
#
_entry.id   AF-A0AA39Q3I8-F1
#
_cell.length_a   1.000
_cell.length_b   1.000
_cell.length_c   1.000
_cell.angle_alpha   90.00
_cell.angle_beta   90.00
_cell.angle_gamma   90.00
#
_symmetry.space_group_name_H-M   'P 1'
#
loop_
_entity.id
_entity.type
_entity.pdbx_description
1 polymer ?
#
loop_
_entity_poly.entity_id
_entity_poly.type
_entity_poly.pdbx_seq_one_letter_code
_entity_poly.pdbx_strand_id
1 'polypeptide(L)'
;VLQARLSEDICGDIRALASLRPSDPSWDQCRRKLRDLLKADGGELFVKQQKWTLDGFEDLKSEDIDKVKSNIHLALDELDSFFSDSRNTNAHSSGLDRTIYECTSLVPT
;
A
#
# COMPACT_ATOMS: atom_id res chain seq x y z
N VAL A 1 -16.92 -12.66 0.08
CA VAL A 1 -16.46 -12.80 -1.31
C VAL A 1 -15.31 -11.83 -1.52
N LEU A 2 -14.07 -12.27 -1.31
CA LEU A 2 -12.90 -11.51 -1.75
C LEU A 2 -12.81 -11.71 -3.26
N GLN A 3 -13.54 -10.90 -4.02
CA GLN A 3 -13.34 -10.81 -5.45
C GLN A 3 -11.87 -10.45 -5.67
N ALA A 4 -11.18 -11.29 -6.44
CA ALA A 4 -9.82 -11.06 -6.87
C ALA A 4 -9.74 -9.69 -7.55
N ARG A 5 -9.32 -8.66 -6.82
CA ARG A 5 -8.97 -7.37 -7.41
C ARG A 5 -7.75 -7.62 -8.29
N LEU A 6 -7.81 -7.13 -9.52
CA LEU A 6 -6.72 -7.32 -10.48
C LEU A 6 -5.46 -6.62 -9.92
N SER A 7 -4.28 -7.09 -10.31
CA SER A 7 -3.00 -6.49 -9.88
C SER A 7 -2.95 -4.98 -10.17
N GLU A 8 -3.58 -4.56 -11.27
CA GLU A 8 -3.70 -3.17 -11.71
C GLU A 8 -4.51 -2.30 -10.75
N ASP A 9 -5.57 -2.86 -10.15
CA ASP A 9 -6.42 -2.16 -9.18
C ASP A 9 -5.63 -1.84 -7.89
N ILE A 10 -4.75 -2.74 -7.49
CA ILE A 10 -3.96 -2.59 -6.26
C ILE A 10 -2.97 -1.45 -6.39
N CYS A 11 -2.22 -1.39 -7.49
CA CYS A 11 -1.27 -0.29 -7.71
C CYS A 11 -2.00 1.06 -7.81
N GLY A 12 -3.12 1.11 -8.52
CA GLY A 12 -3.96 2.31 -8.64
C GLY A 12 -4.46 2.81 -7.28
N ASP A 13 -5.03 1.91 -6.48
CA ASP A 13 -5.57 2.25 -5.15
C ASP A 13 -4.46 2.71 -4.19
N ILE A 14 -3.33 2.02 -4.17
CA ILE A 14 -2.18 2.37 -3.32
C ILE A 14 -1.64 3.75 -3.71
N ARG A 15 -1.46 4.01 -5.00
CA ARG A 15 -1.03 5.32 -5.50
C ARG A 15 -2.03 6.42 -5.12
N ALA A 16 -3.32 6.17 -5.25
CA ALA A 16 -4.36 7.11 -4.86
C ALA A 16 -4.32 7.43 -3.36
N LEU A 17 -4.21 6.41 -2.51
CA LEU A 17 -4.07 6.59 -1.06
C LEU A 17 -2.80 7.35 -0.68
N ALA A 18 -1.66 7.03 -1.28
CA ALA A 18 -0.40 7.73 -1.05
C ALA A 18 -0.47 9.20 -1.49
N SER A 19 -1.17 9.47 -2.59
CA SER A 19 -1.39 10.83 -3.11
C SER A 19 -2.31 11.65 -2.20
N LEU A 20 -3.28 11.03 -1.52
CA LEU A 20 -4.15 11.71 -0.57
C LEU A 20 -3.42 12.14 0.71
N ARG A 21 -2.41 11.38 1.14
CA ARG A 21 -1.66 11.66 2.37
C ARG A 21 -0.16 11.42 2.21
N PRO A 22 0.54 12.19 1.37
CA PRO A 22 1.93 11.92 1.02
C PRO A 22 2.91 12.12 2.18
N SER A 23 2.53 12.85 3.23
CA SER A 23 3.38 13.13 4.39
C SER A 23 3.02 12.31 5.63
N ASP A 24 2.09 11.35 5.51
CA ASP A 24 1.66 10.56 6.66
C ASP A 24 2.78 9.60 7.12
N PRO A 25 3.27 9.71 8.36
CA PRO A 25 4.36 8.87 8.85
C PRO A 25 3.97 7.39 8.96
N SER A 26 2.67 7.07 8.90
CA SER A 26 2.20 5.69 8.88
C SER A 26 2.65 4.93 7.64
N TRP A 27 3.01 5.59 6.53
CA TRP A 27 3.54 4.92 5.34
C TRP A 27 4.83 4.16 5.62
N ASP A 28 5.74 4.73 6.41
CA ASP A 28 6.98 4.05 6.78
C ASP A 28 6.73 2.80 7.65
N GLN A 29 5.72 2.88 8.52
CA GLN A 29 5.30 1.72 9.31
C GLN A 29 4.60 0.68 8.44
N CYS A 30 3.74 1.12 7.52
CA CYS A 30 3.02 0.27 6.57
C CYS A 30 4.00 -0.53 5.72
N ARG A 31 4.98 0.13 5.07
CA ARG A 31 6.01 -0.54 4.27
C ARG A 31 6.85 -1.52 5.08
N ARG A 32 7.20 -1.19 6.34
CA ARG A 32 7.90 -2.12 7.23
C ARG A 32 7.08 -3.37 7.49
N LYS A 33 5.81 -3.22 7.88
CA LYS A 33 4.90 -4.34 8.11
C LYS A 33 4.71 -5.21 6.87
N LEU A 34 4.56 -4.61 5.69
CA LEU A 34 4.44 -5.36 4.43
C LEU A 34 5.71 -6.18 4.12
N ARG A 35 6.90 -5.60 4.33
CA ARG A 35 8.17 -6.34 4.19
C ARG A 35 8.30 -7.43 5.24
N ASP A 36 7.86 -7.18 6.47
CA ASP A 36 7.87 -8.18 7.55
C ASP A 36 6.94 -9.35 7.20
N LEU A 37 5.78 -9.11 6.59
CA LEU A 37 4.89 -10.17 6.10
C LEU A 37 5.55 -11.04 5.02
N LEU A 38 6.37 -10.45 4.14
CA LEU A 38 7.11 -11.23 3.13
C LEU A 38 8.30 -12.00 3.71
N LYS A 39 8.97 -11.42 4.73
CA LYS A 39 10.15 -12.01 5.38
C LYS A 39 9.81 -13.06 6.41
N ALA A 40 8.74 -12.83 7.16
CA ALA A 40 8.18 -13.79 8.09
C ALA A 40 7.47 -14.86 7.27
N ASP A 41 8.22 -15.66 6.50
CA ASP A 41 7.86 -17.06 6.36
C ASP A 41 8.81 -17.99 5.60
N GLY A 42 9.31 -18.98 6.35
CA GLY A 42 9.37 -20.37 5.89
C GLY A 42 7.98 -21.05 5.81
N GLY A 43 6.90 -20.28 5.58
CA GLY A 43 5.56 -20.74 5.22
C GLY A 43 4.46 -20.75 6.29
N GLU A 44 4.69 -20.45 7.57
CA GLU A 44 3.70 -20.57 8.65
C GLU A 44 2.61 -19.47 8.79
N LEU A 45 2.92 -18.20 8.59
CA LEU A 45 2.01 -17.06 8.73
C LEU A 45 0.86 -17.10 7.73
N PHE A 46 1.16 -17.45 6.48
CA PHE A 46 0.14 -17.61 5.44
C PHE A 46 -0.54 -18.98 5.48
N VAL A 47 0.16 -20.04 5.88
CA VAL A 47 -0.44 -21.39 6.00
C VAL A 47 -1.45 -21.47 7.14
N LYS A 48 -1.29 -20.66 8.19
CA LYS A 48 -2.27 -20.58 9.30
C LYS A 48 -3.43 -19.63 9.01
N GLN A 49 -3.44 -18.92 7.88
CA GLN A 49 -4.52 -18.01 7.54
C GLN A 49 -5.69 -18.76 6.90
N GLN A 50 -6.88 -18.45 7.38
CA GLN A 50 -8.14 -18.97 6.87
C GLN A 50 -8.91 -17.87 6.15
N LYS A 51 -9.50 -18.23 5.01
CA LYS A 51 -10.46 -17.38 4.31
C LYS A 51 -11.87 -17.74 4.78
N TRP A 52 -12.69 -16.70 4.96
CA TRP A 52 -14.12 -16.87 5.20
C TRP A 52 -14.85 -17.16 3.89
N THR A 53 -15.50 -18.32 3.82
CA THR A 53 -16.35 -18.77 2.71
C THR A 53 -17.80 -18.88 3.17
N LEU A 54 -18.72 -19.19 2.24
CA LEU A 54 -20.13 -19.44 2.59
C LEU A 54 -20.30 -20.67 3.49
N ASP A 55 -19.35 -21.59 3.45
CA ASP A 55 -19.37 -22.86 4.19
C ASP A 55 -18.52 -22.81 5.48
N GLY A 56 -17.94 -21.65 5.82
CA GLY A 56 -17.17 -21.45 7.05
C GLY A 56 -15.73 -20.96 6.80
N PHE A 57 -14.79 -21.39 7.64
CA PHE A 57 -13.37 -21.08 7.47
C PHE A 57 -12.69 -22.16 6.64
N GLU A 58 -12.07 -21.76 5.52
CA GLU A 58 -11.25 -22.64 4.69
C GLU A 58 -9.80 -22.18 4.79
N ASP A 59 -8.86 -23.11 4.95
CA ASP A 59 -7.43 -22.78 4.89
C ASP A 59 -7.06 -22.20 3.52
N LEU A 60 -6.13 -21.25 3.48
CA LEU A 60 -5.65 -20.71 2.21
C LEU A 60 -4.89 -21.78 1.43
N LYS A 61 -5.26 -21.95 0.16
CA LYS A 61 -4.52 -22.79 -0.78
C LYS A 61 -3.20 -22.11 -1.13
N SER A 62 -2.19 -22.89 -1.50
CA SER A 62 -0.87 -22.35 -1.90
C SER A 62 -0.97 -21.29 -3.00
N GLU A 63 -1.88 -21.47 -3.97
CA GLU A 63 -2.14 -20.48 -5.03
C GLU A 63 -2.68 -19.15 -4.48
N ASP A 64 -3.59 -19.20 -3.50
CA ASP A 64 -4.12 -18.00 -2.85
C ASP A 64 -3.01 -17.27 -2.06
N ILE A 65 -2.14 -18.03 -1.39
CA ILE A 65 -0.98 -17.51 -0.66
C ILE A 65 -0.01 -16.80 -1.60
N ASP A 66 0.36 -17.44 -2.71
CA ASP A 66 1.29 -16.88 -3.70
C ASP A 66 0.71 -15.61 -4.33
N LYS A 67 -0.61 -15.58 -4.58
CA LYS A 67 -1.31 -14.39 -5.06
C LYS A 67 -1.26 -13.25 -4.06
N VAL A 68 -1.49 -13.52 -2.77
CA VAL A 68 -1.38 -12.50 -1.72
C VAL A 68 0.05 -11.97 -1.63
N LYS A 69 1.06 -12.83 -1.68
CA LYS A 69 2.47 -12.41 -1.71
C LYS A 69 2.78 -11.53 -2.92
N SER A 70 2.31 -11.91 -4.10
CA SER A 70 2.47 -11.12 -5.33
C SER A 70 1.83 -9.74 -5.19
N ASN A 71 0.63 -9.65 -4.64
CA ASN A 71 -0.05 -8.39 -4.37
C ASN A 71 0.69 -7.50 -3.36
N ILE A 72 1.26 -8.08 -2.31
CA ILE A 72 2.09 -7.35 -1.34
C ILE A 72 3.35 -6.80 -2.00
N HIS A 73 4.00 -7.59 -2.88
CA HIS A 73 5.13 -7.11 -3.67
C HIS A 73 4.77 -5.90 -4.54
N LEU A 74 3.66 -5.98 -5.29
CA LEU A 74 3.20 -4.87 -6.13
C LEU A 74 2.91 -3.61 -5.32
N ALA A 75 2.24 -3.74 -4.17
CA ALA A 75 1.96 -2.61 -3.29
C ALA A 75 3.25 -1.96 -2.74
N LEU A 76 4.25 -2.78 -2.40
CA LEU A 76 5.55 -2.28 -1.94
C LEU A 76 6.32 -1.56 -3.04
N ASP A 77 6.39 -2.15 -4.23
CA ASP A 77 7.09 -1.55 -5.38
C ASP A 77 6.46 -0.19 -5.74
N GLU A 78 5.12 -0.11 -5.73
CA GLU A 78 4.39 1.12 -5.98
C GLU A 78 4.66 2.20 -4.92
N LEU A 79 4.61 1.84 -3.62
CA LEU A 79 4.93 2.77 -2.53
C LEU A 79 6.39 3.23 -2.59
N ASP A 80 7.33 2.32 -2.84
CA ASP A 80 8.74 2.67 -2.92
C ASP A 80 9.03 3.56 -4.14
N SER A 81 8.40 3.30 -5.28
CA SER A 81 8.46 4.17 -6.47
C SER A 81 7.94 5.58 -6.14
N PHE A 82 6.71 5.68 -5.61
CA PHE A 82 6.06 6.95 -5.29
C PHE A 82 6.92 7.83 -4.34
N PHE A 83 7.45 7.24 -3.26
CA PHE A 83 8.25 8.00 -2.30
C PHE A 83 9.71 8.21 -2.74
N SER A 84 10.25 7.39 -3.65
CA SER A 84 11.60 7.59 -4.20
C SER A 84 11.63 8.69 -5.26
N ASP A 85 10.61 8.78 -6.11
CA ASP A 85 10.46 9.86 -7.09
C ASP A 85 10.29 11.21 -6.39
N SER A 86 9.55 11.26 -5.28
CA SER A 86 9.42 12.47 -4.46
C SER A 86 10.74 12.91 -3.82
N ARG A 87 11.64 11.97 -3.51
CA ARG A 87 12.94 12.28 -2.91
C ARG A 87 13.91 12.88 -3.94
N ASN A 88 13.77 12.52 -5.21
CA ASN A 88 14.58 13.06 -6.31
C ASN A 88 14.09 14.44 -6.79
N THR A 89 12.80 14.76 -6.67
CA THR A 89 12.28 16.10 -7.02
C THR A 89 12.61 17.17 -5.98
N ASN A 90 12.85 16.79 -4.72
CA ASN A 90 13.27 17.70 -3.66
C ASN A 90 14.75 18.14 -3.75
N ALA A 91 15.54 17.54 -4.64
CA ALA A 91 16.86 18.06 -4.99
C ALA A 91 16.79 19.24 -5.98
N HIS A 92 15.62 19.50 -6.60
CA HIS A 92 15.47 20.47 -7.69
C HIS A 92 14.17 21.30 -7.66
N SER A 93 13.51 21.45 -6.51
CA SER A 93 12.27 22.25 -6.42
C SER A 93 12.24 23.16 -5.20
N SER A 94 12.92 24.29 -5.31
CA SER A 94 12.59 25.54 -4.63
C SER A 94 11.31 26.17 -5.24
N GLY A 95 10.19 25.45 -5.27
CA GLY A 95 9.03 25.87 -6.07
C GLY A 95 7.67 25.25 -5.79
N LEU A 96 7.47 24.53 -4.68
CA LEU A 96 6.16 23.93 -4.32
C LEU A 96 5.61 24.43 -2.98
N ASP A 97 5.92 25.69 -2.63
CA ASP A 97 5.33 26.41 -1.50
C ASP A 97 3.97 27.08 -1.86
N ARG A 98 3.46 26.89 -3.09
CA ARG A 98 2.34 27.70 -3.61
C ARG A 98 0.95 27.08 -3.50
N THR A 99 0.82 25.77 -3.36
CA THR A 99 -0.50 25.10 -3.43
C THR A 99 -1.13 24.78 -2.07
N ILE A 100 -0.37 24.80 -0.97
CA ILE A 100 -0.93 24.53 0.36
C ILE A 100 -1.59 25.77 0.98
N TYR A 101 -1.20 26.98 0.56
CA TYR A 101 -1.79 28.24 1.05
C TYR A 101 -3.18 28.57 0.48
N GLU A 102 -3.63 27.91 -0.59
CA GLU A 102 -4.92 28.24 -1.22
C GLU A 102 -6.13 27.50 -0.61
N CYS A 103 -5.91 26.41 0.14
CA CYS A 103 -7.01 25.64 0.76
C CYS A 103 -7.34 26.05 2.21
N THR A 104 -6.49 26.84 2.88
CA THR A 104 -6.71 27.21 4.31
C THR A 104 -7.39 28.57 4.50
N SER A 105 -7.65 29.32 3.43
CA SER A 105 -8.22 30.68 3.48
C SER A 105 -9.74 30.76 3.27
N LEU A 106 -10.45 29.63 3.12
CA LEU A 106 -11.89 29.60 2.85
C LEU A 106 -12.74 29.08 4.02
N VAL A 107 -12.37 29.38 5.26
CA VAL A 107 -13.29 29.30 6.41
C VAL A 107 -13.61 30.73 6.87
N PRO A 108 -14.79 31.29 6.55
CA PRO A 108 -15.23 32.56 7.12
C PRO A 108 -15.53 32.36 8.61
N THR A 109 -15.11 33.34 9.41
CA THR A 109 -15.46 33.48 10.84
C THR A 109 -16.88 33.99 11.02
#